data_AF-A0A6J6FTP0-F1
#
_entry.id   AF-A0A6J6FTP0-F1
#
_cell.length_a   1.000
_cell.length_b   1.000
_cell.length_c   1.000
_cell.angle_alpha   90.00
_cell.angle_beta   90.00
_cell.angle_gamma   90.00
#
_symmetry.space_group_name_H-M   'P 1'
#
loop_
_entity.id
_entity.type
_entity.pdbx_description
1 polymer ?
#
loop_
_entity_poly.entity_id
_entity_poly.type
_entity_poly.pdbx_seq_one_letter_code
_entity_poly.pdbx_strand_id
1 'polypeptide(L)'
;MVENVDQFFRPDGSLIRIPVKATKKIAVLHRIANTFSPNAKYSEKVLNEVIEAFHPDSAAIRRHMIEYGIMERDAASIYWVAAHS
;
A
#
# COMPACT_ATOMS: atom_id res chain seq x y z
N MET A 1 14.70 8.64 -10.27
CA MET A 1 14.72 7.35 -11.01
C MET A 1 13.57 6.53 -10.45
N VAL A 2 12.49 6.31 -11.19
CA VAL A 2 11.37 5.47 -10.71
C VAL A 2 11.87 4.03 -10.75
N GLU A 3 12.09 3.42 -9.59
CA GLU A 3 12.52 2.03 -9.51
C GLU A 3 11.49 1.12 -10.22
N ASN A 4 11.97 0.23 -11.09
CA ASN A 4 11.09 -0.72 -11.77
C ASN A 4 10.63 -1.79 -10.78
N VAL A 5 9.44 -1.56 -10.22
CA VAL A 5 8.77 -2.48 -9.30
C VAL A 5 7.85 -3.48 -10.01
N ASP A 6 7.73 -3.41 -11.33
CA ASP A 6 6.81 -4.23 -12.12
C ASP A 6 7.10 -5.73 -11.96
N GLN A 7 8.39 -6.08 -11.77
CA GLN A 7 8.84 -7.45 -11.46
C GLN A 7 8.23 -8.06 -10.17
N PHE A 8 7.68 -7.22 -9.28
CA PHE A 8 7.03 -7.67 -8.04
C PHE A 8 5.53 -7.83 -8.20
N PHE A 9 4.95 -7.38 -9.31
CA PHE A 9 3.52 -7.48 -9.59
C PHE A 9 3.27 -8.50 -10.70
N ARG A 10 2.11 -9.14 -10.63
CA ARG A 10 1.59 -9.98 -11.71
C ARG A 10 1.02 -9.08 -12.81
N PRO A 11 0.84 -9.60 -14.03
CA PRO A 11 0.12 -8.89 -15.10
C PRO A 11 -1.31 -8.51 -14.71
N ASP A 12 -1.92 -9.23 -13.76
CA ASP A 12 -3.23 -8.93 -13.17
C ASP A 12 -3.20 -7.80 -12.12
N GLY A 13 -2.00 -7.36 -11.72
CA GLY A 13 -1.83 -6.31 -10.71
C GLY A 13 -1.61 -6.83 -9.29
N SER A 14 -1.77 -8.13 -9.00
CA SER A 14 -1.50 -8.68 -7.66
C SER A 14 0.00 -8.69 -7.32
N LEU A 15 0.34 -8.48 -6.05
CA LEU A 15 1.71 -8.51 -5.57
C LEU A 15 2.22 -9.94 -5.43
N ILE A 16 3.30 -10.28 -6.12
CA ILE A 16 3.95 -11.60 -6.08
C ILE A 16 4.67 -11.79 -4.75
N ARG A 17 5.42 -10.78 -4.30
CA ARG A 17 6.18 -10.79 -3.04
C ARG A 17 6.57 -9.39 -2.60
N ILE A 18 6.68 -9.22 -1.29
CA ILE A 18 7.24 -8.00 -0.69
C ILE A 18 8.78 -8.07 -0.80
N PRO A 19 9.45 -7.08 -1.40
CA PRO A 19 10.91 -7.06 -1.48
C PRO A 19 11.56 -6.84 -0.11
N VAL A 20 12.74 -7.43 0.07
CA VAL A 20 13.54 -7.32 1.32
C VAL A 20 14.19 -5.93 1.44
N LYS A 21 14.59 -5.32 0.32
CA LYS A 21 15.21 -3.98 0.30
C LYS A 21 14.15 -2.90 0.58
N ALA A 22 14.43 -2.04 1.56
CA ALA A 22 13.53 -0.95 1.97
C ALA A 22 13.13 -0.03 0.81
N THR A 23 14.08 0.41 -0.03
CA THR A 23 13.81 1.29 -1.17
C THR A 23 12.79 0.69 -2.15
N LYS A 24 13.00 -0.59 -2.51
CA LYS A 24 12.05 -1.34 -3.35
C LYS A 24 10.71 -1.56 -2.66
N LYS A 25 10.71 -1.78 -1.35
CA LYS A 25 9.48 -1.97 -0.57
C LYS A 25 8.64 -0.69 -0.59
N ILE A 26 9.26 0.46 -0.34
CA ILE A 26 8.63 1.78 -0.42
C ILE A 26 8.05 1.99 -1.83
N ALA A 27 8.82 1.73 -2.89
CA ALA A 27 8.35 1.89 -4.27
C ALA A 27 7.15 0.96 -4.60
N VAL A 28 7.16 -0.29 -4.12
CA VAL A 28 6.02 -1.22 -4.25
C VAL A 28 4.79 -0.69 -3.50
N LEU A 29 4.97 -0.25 -2.26
CA LEU A 29 3.88 0.27 -1.44
C LEU A 29 3.28 1.55 -2.01
N HIS A 30 4.10 2.46 -2.57
CA HIS A 30 3.61 3.63 -3.28
C HIS A 30 2.77 3.27 -4.51
N ARG A 31 3.17 2.23 -5.26
CA ARG A 31 2.37 1.77 -6.40
C ARG A 31 1.01 1.23 -5.97
N ILE A 32 0.95 0.53 -4.84
CA ILE A 32 -0.32 0.10 -4.24
C ILE A 32 -1.09 1.33 -3.73
N ALA A 33 -0.44 2.27 -3.05
CA ALA A 33 -1.07 3.49 -2.53
C ALA A 33 -1.69 4.36 -3.64
N ASN A 34 -1.12 4.37 -4.85
CA ASN A 34 -1.66 5.07 -6.02
C ASN A 34 -3.02 4.54 -6.50
N THR A 35 -3.46 3.35 -6.07
CA THR A 35 -4.81 2.85 -6.36
C THR A 35 -5.86 3.45 -5.42
N PHE A 36 -5.42 4.00 -4.28
CA PHE A 36 -6.26 4.70 -3.34
C PHE A 36 -6.36 6.17 -3.71
N SER A 37 -7.54 6.75 -3.49
CA SER A 37 -7.74 8.17 -3.72
C SER A 37 -7.17 8.98 -2.55
N PRO A 38 -6.31 9.98 -2.79
CA PRO A 38 -5.67 10.77 -1.72
C PRO A 38 -6.67 11.61 -0.91
N ASN A 39 -7.85 11.87 -1.46
CA ASN A 39 -8.91 12.62 -0.79
C ASN A 39 -10.02 11.72 -0.20
N ALA A 40 -9.80 10.41 -0.18
CA ALA A 40 -10.75 9.43 0.32
C ALA A 40 -10.28 8.82 1.65
N LYS A 41 -11.25 8.52 2.51
CA LYS A 41 -11.06 7.82 3.78
C LYS A 41 -11.58 6.40 3.65
N TYR A 42 -10.75 5.44 4.01
CA TYR A 42 -11.05 4.01 3.93
C TYR A 42 -11.16 3.47 5.35
N SER A 43 -12.25 2.76 5.66
CA SER A 43 -12.29 2.00 6.91
C SER A 43 -11.35 0.80 6.84
N GLU A 44 -10.94 0.27 7.99
CA GLU A 44 -10.14 -0.96 8.05
C GLU A 44 -10.67 -2.08 7.13
N LYS A 45 -11.98 -2.28 7.12
CA LYS A 45 -12.64 -3.31 6.32
C LYS A 45 -12.44 -3.07 4.83
N VAL A 46 -12.77 -1.87 4.34
CA VAL A 46 -12.63 -1.53 2.92
C VAL A 46 -11.16 -1.54 2.50
N LEU A 47 -10.28 -1.05 3.36
CA LEU A 47 -8.85 -1.07 3.10
C LEU A 47 -8.34 -2.52 2.98
N ASN A 48 -8.78 -3.41 3.86
CA ASN A 48 -8.44 -4.83 3.78
C ASN A 48 -8.92 -5.44 2.47
N GLU A 49 -10.18 -5.23 2.09
CA GLU A 49 -10.73 -5.79 0.85
C GLU A 49 -9.93 -5.33 -0.38
N VAL A 50 -9.53 -4.05 -0.43
CA VAL A 50 -8.69 -3.53 -1.51
C VAL A 50 -7.30 -4.15 -1.47
N ILE A 51 -6.65 -4.23 -0.30
CA ILE A 51 -5.30 -4.79 -0.18
C ILE A 51 -5.30 -6.30 -0.47
N GLU A 52 -6.33 -7.05 -0.05
CA GLU A 52 -6.47 -8.49 -0.27
C GLU A 52 -6.52 -8.84 -1.76
N ALA A 53 -7.01 -7.93 -2.62
CA ALA A 53 -6.91 -8.08 -4.07
C ALA A 53 -5.44 -8.08 -4.57
N PHE A 54 -4.53 -7.42 -3.84
CA PHE A 54 -3.10 -7.39 -4.15
C PHE A 54 -2.33 -8.48 -3.41
N HIS A 55 -2.56 -8.67 -2.12
CA HIS A 55 -1.80 -9.57 -1.27
C HIS A 55 -2.64 -10.07 -0.08
N PRO A 56 -2.62 -11.38 0.24
CA PRO A 56 -3.43 -11.94 1.33
C PRO A 56 -3.06 -11.36 2.71
N ASP A 57 -1.79 -11.04 2.96
CA ASP A 57 -1.35 -10.34 4.17
C ASP A 57 -1.65 -8.83 4.16
N SER A 58 -2.93 -8.47 4.16
CA SER A 58 -3.37 -7.07 4.19
C SER A 58 -2.88 -6.32 5.43
N ALA A 59 -2.81 -7.01 6.58
CA ALA A 59 -2.26 -6.45 7.81
C ALA A 59 -0.78 -6.06 7.70
N ALA A 60 0.05 -6.86 7.03
CA ALA A 60 1.47 -6.58 6.85
C ALA A 60 1.70 -5.38 5.93
N ILE A 61 0.98 -5.34 4.80
CA ILE A 61 1.02 -4.21 3.86
C ILE A 61 0.60 -2.93 4.56
N ARG A 62 -0.53 -2.95 5.28
CA ARG A 62 -1.02 -1.79 6.02
C ARG A 62 0.00 -1.29 7.03
N ARG A 63 0.58 -2.20 7.83
CA ARG A 63 1.61 -1.86 8.80
C ARG A 63 2.80 -1.18 8.13
N HIS A 64 3.26 -1.71 7.00
CA HIS A 64 4.35 -1.07 6.26
C HIS A 64 3.95 0.30 5.70
N MET A 65 2.75 0.46 5.14
CA MET A 65 2.29 1.76 4.64
C MET A 65 2.29 2.84 5.73
N ILE A 66 1.85 2.50 6.95
CA ILE A 66 1.93 3.41 8.10
C ILE A 66 3.39 3.65 8.53
N GLU A 67 4.20 2.58 8.61
CA GLU A 67 5.61 2.63 9.04
C GLU A 67 6.47 3.54 8.13
N TYR A 68 6.21 3.52 6.82
CA TYR A 68 6.91 4.36 5.84
C TYR A 68 6.22 5.71 5.61
N GLY A 69 5.14 6.05 6.33
CA GLY A 69 4.44 7.34 6.19
C GLY A 69 3.71 7.50 4.85
N ILE A 70 3.34 6.41 4.18
CA ILE A 70 2.62 6.39 2.91
C ILE A 70 1.11 6.50 3.15
N MET A 71 0.64 5.93 4.26
CA MET A 71 -0.73 6.10 4.75
C MET A 71 -0.69 6.60 6.19
N GLU A 72 -1.76 7.27 6.57
CA GLU A 72 -2.04 7.64 7.95
C GLU A 72 -3.31 6.93 8.42
N ARG A 73 -3.46 6.86 9.75
CA ARG A 73 -4.65 6.30 10.38
C ARG A 73 -5.15 7.18 11.51
N ASP A 74 -6.46 7.21 11.70
CA ASP A 74 -7.13 7.85 12.84
C ASP A 74 -7.39 6.85 13.98
N ALA A 75 -7.72 7.37 15.17
CA ALA A 75 -8.14 6.58 16.32
C ALA A 75 -9.35 5.67 16.05
N ALA A 76 -10.21 6.02 15.08
CA ALA A 76 -11.36 5.23 14.67
C ALA A 76 -11.06 4.14 13.62
N SER A 77 -9.80 3.72 13.43
CA SER A 77 -9.39 2.74 12.42
C SER A 77 -9.78 3.13 10.99
N ILE A 78 -9.72 4.43 10.71
CA ILE A 78 -9.90 5.00 9.37
C ILE A 78 -8.53 5.34 8.81
N TYR A 79 -8.31 5.05 7.53
CA TYR A 79 -7.04 5.17 6.83
C TYR A 79 -7.18 6.09 5.62
N TRP A 80 -6.12 6.85 5.32
CA TRP A 80 -6.03 7.68 4.12
C TRP A 80 -4.58 7.71 3.61
N VAL A 81 -4.40 8.01 2.32
CA VAL A 81 -3.07 8.19 1.75
C VAL A 81 -2.49 9.48 2.31
N ALA A 82 -1.26 9.42 2.83
CA ALA A 82 -0.54 10.59 3.27
C ALA A 82 -0.23 11.43 2.02
N ALA A 83 -0.81 12.62 1.92
CA ALA A 83 -0.53 13.55 0.84
C ALA A 83 0.90 14.09 1.02
N HIS A 84 1.88 13.36 0.48
CA HIS A 84 3.24 13.90 0.38
C HIS A 84 3.25 14.90 -0.78
N SER A 85 3.19 16.20 -0.46
CA SER A 85 3.51 17.28 -1.40
C SER A 85 4.99 17.30 -1.74
#